data_AF-A0A7C2ZUM6-F1
#
_entry.id   AF-A0A7C2ZUM6-F1
#
_cell.length_a   1.000
_cell.length_b   1.000
_cell.length_c   1.000
_cell.angle_alpha   90.00
_cell.angle_beta   90.00
_cell.angle_gamma   90.00
#
_symmetry.space_group_name_H-M   'P 1'
#
loop_
_entity.id
_entity.type
_entity.pdbx_description
1 polymer ?
#
loop_
_entity_poly.entity_id
_entity_poly.type
_entity_poly.pdbx_seq_one_letter_code
_entity_poly.pdbx_strand_id
1 'polypeptide(L)'
;MDYEEVLEKLLKREIKLYEVENFVGDVNKAAEMRRLFLEKTLGVQLKNIGHYSMDLNVTARRNIESPIGVSQVPMGIAGPLKVKGDYADGEYYIPLCTTEGALVASVNRGCSAITESGGARAKIIRDYMARAPLFITPSIEHAHKLV
;
A
#
# COMPACT_ATOMS: atom_id res chain seq x y z
N MET A 1 1.36 29.26 12.37
CA MET A 1 -0.06 29.59 12.14
C MET A 1 -0.88 28.69 13.03
N ASP A 2 -2.01 29.19 13.52
CA ASP A 2 -2.94 28.34 14.27
C ASP A 2 -3.63 27.33 13.35
N TYR A 3 -4.07 26.19 13.91
CA TYR A 3 -4.68 25.09 13.15
C TYR A 3 -5.93 25.55 12.39
N GLU A 4 -6.76 26.39 13.02
CA GLU A 4 -7.95 26.97 12.40
C GLU A 4 -7.60 27.94 11.26
N GLU A 5 -6.54 28.74 11.42
CA GLU A 5 -6.08 29.70 10.41
C GLU A 5 -5.62 28.98 9.13
N VAL A 6 -4.89 27.87 9.26
CA VAL A 6 -4.46 27.08 8.10
C VAL A 6 -5.67 26.46 7.40
N LEU A 7 -6.65 25.94 8.15
CA LEU A 7 -7.86 25.36 7.58
C LEU A 7 -8.69 26.41 6.83
N GLU A 8 -8.83 27.63 7.35
CA GLU A 8 -9.52 28.72 6.66
C GLU A 8 -8.83 29.09 5.34
N LYS A 9 -7.51 29.26 5.34
CA LYS A 9 -6.74 29.57 4.12
C LYS A 9 -6.83 28.43 3.10
N LEU A 10 -6.88 27.18 3.57
CA LEU A 10 -7.08 26.01 2.72
C LEU A 10 -8.48 26.02 2.08
N LEU A 11 -9.53 26.34 2.84
CA LEU A 11 -10.90 26.48 2.33
C LEU A 11 -11.04 27.64 1.32
N LYS A 12 -10.35 28.76 1.56
CA LYS A 12 -10.27 29.90 0.63
C LYS A 12 -9.36 29.63 -0.59
N ARG A 13 -8.69 28.47 -0.65
CA ARG A 13 -7.74 28.05 -1.70
C ARG A 13 -6.48 28.91 -1.81
N GLU A 14 -6.13 29.60 -0.74
CA GLU A 14 -4.89 30.38 -0.62
C GLU A 14 -3.65 29.49 -0.41
N ILE A 15 -3.86 28.30 0.17
CA ILE A 15 -2.85 27.25 0.37
C ILE A 15 -3.24 26.01 -0.44
N LYS A 16 -2.26 25.28 -1.00
CA LYS A 16 -2.52 23.99 -1.68
C LYS A 16 -2.49 22.82 -0.70
N LEU A 17 -3.22 21.75 -1.03
CA LEU A 17 -3.30 20.55 -0.19
C LEU A 17 -1.94 19.94 0.14
N TYR A 18 -1.00 19.91 -0.81
CA TYR A 18 0.33 19.32 -0.60
C TYR A 18 1.26 20.21 0.25
N GLU A 19 0.88 21.45 0.52
CA GLU A 19 1.70 22.40 1.29
C GLU A 19 1.35 22.40 2.78
N VAL A 20 0.25 21.74 3.15
CA VAL A 20 -0.28 21.77 4.52
C VAL A 20 0.77 21.36 5.55
N GLU A 21 1.58 20.34 5.28
CA GLU A 21 2.67 19.90 6.16
C GLU A 21 3.66 21.02 6.49
N ASN A 22 3.92 21.92 5.54
CA ASN A 22 4.87 23.03 5.73
C ASN A 22 4.38 24.02 6.80
N PHE A 23 3.07 24.06 7.07
CA PHE A 23 2.47 24.95 8.06
C PHE A 23 2.23 24.27 9.42
N VAL A 24 1.89 22.98 9.44
CA VAL A 24 1.60 22.24 10.69
C VAL A 24 2.79 21.44 11.25
N GLY A 25 3.81 21.15 10.44
CA GLY A 25 5.03 20.47 10.88
C GLY A 25 4.86 19.00 11.27
N ASP A 26 3.67 18.42 11.09
CA ASP A 26 3.35 17.02 11.40
C ASP A 26 2.39 16.47 10.35
N VAL A 27 2.74 15.31 9.77
CA VAL A 27 1.98 14.70 8.67
C VAL A 27 0.64 14.12 9.14
N ASN A 28 0.55 13.62 10.37
CA ASN A 28 -0.71 13.12 10.92
C ASN A 28 -1.72 14.27 11.06
N LYS A 29 -1.27 15.42 11.58
CA LYS A 29 -2.09 16.64 11.67
C LYS A 29 -2.44 17.19 10.28
N ALA A 30 -1.50 17.18 9.35
CA ALA A 30 -1.76 17.60 7.98
C ALA A 30 -2.81 16.71 7.30
N ALA A 31 -2.76 15.39 7.53
CA ALA A 31 -3.74 14.46 7.01
C ALA A 31 -5.14 14.67 7.58
N GLU A 32 -5.23 14.92 8.89
CA GLU A 32 -6.48 15.32 9.53
C GLU A 32 -7.04 16.61 8.93
N MET A 33 -6.20 17.63 8.75
CA MET A 33 -6.62 18.91 8.18
C MET A 33 -7.12 18.79 6.74
N ARG A 34 -6.44 18.00 5.91
CA ARG A 34 -6.93 17.70 4.55
C ARG A 34 -8.26 16.95 4.57
N ARG A 35 -8.40 15.99 5.48
CA ARG A 35 -9.65 15.25 5.65
C ARG A 35 -10.78 16.18 6.07
N LEU A 36 -10.57 17.07 7.04
CA LEU A 36 -11.53 18.09 7.47
C LEU A 36 -11.90 19.04 6.32
N PHE A 37 -10.92 19.46 5.51
CA PHE A 37 -11.17 20.26 4.30
C PHE A 37 -12.10 19.53 3.33
N LEU A 38 -11.87 18.24 3.06
CA LEU A 38 -12.74 17.43 2.21
C LEU A 38 -14.13 17.26 2.80
N GLU A 39 -14.24 16.95 4.09
CA GLU A 39 -15.53 16.83 4.78
C GLU A 39 -16.35 18.12 4.69
N LYS A 40 -15.73 19.28 4.91
CA LYS A 40 -16.39 20.60 4.79
C LYS A 40 -16.75 20.95 3.35
N THR A 41 -15.86 20.68 2.39
CA THR A 41 -16.06 21.05 0.98
C THR A 41 -17.12 20.18 0.32
N LEU A 42 -17.18 18.89 0.68
CA LEU A 42 -18.07 17.90 0.05
C LEU A 42 -19.33 17.62 0.88
N GLY A 43 -19.42 18.10 2.11
CA GLY A 43 -20.55 17.82 3.00
C GLY A 43 -20.66 16.35 3.40
N VAL A 44 -19.52 15.64 3.50
CA VAL A 44 -19.45 14.20 3.84
C VAL A 44 -18.70 13.98 5.14
N GLN A 45 -18.77 12.77 5.67
CA GLN A 45 -17.96 12.32 6.80
C GLN A 45 -17.01 11.21 6.37
N LEU A 46 -15.73 11.32 6.74
CA LEU A 46 -14.63 10.43 6.37
C LEU A 46 -14.08 9.68 7.59
N LYS A 47 -14.94 9.42 8.58
CA LYS A 47 -14.57 8.78 9.86
C LYS A 47 -13.81 7.46 9.72
N ASN A 48 -14.18 6.60 8.77
CA ASN A 48 -13.61 5.25 8.65
C ASN A 48 -12.16 5.25 8.18
N ILE A 49 -11.77 6.25 7.39
CA ILE A 49 -10.38 6.39 6.93
C ILE A 49 -9.54 7.22 7.91
N GLY A 50 -10.17 7.94 8.84
CA GLY A 50 -9.50 8.77 9.85
C GLY A 50 -9.02 8.01 11.09
N HIS A 51 -9.48 6.78 11.29
CA HIS A 51 -9.09 5.94 12.43
C HIS A 51 -8.14 4.84 11.95
N TYR A 52 -6.86 4.96 12.32
CA TYR A 52 -5.81 4.03 11.97
C TYR A 52 -4.67 4.10 12.99
N SER A 53 -3.88 3.03 13.09
CA SER A 53 -2.71 2.93 13.98
C SER A 53 -1.39 3.32 13.30
N MET A 54 -1.40 3.58 12.00
CA MET A 54 -0.19 3.88 11.21
C MET A 54 0.30 5.31 11.45
N ASP A 55 1.60 5.48 11.71
CA ASP A 55 2.23 6.81 11.78
C ASP A 55 2.52 7.36 10.39
N LEU A 56 1.77 8.38 9.98
CA LEU A 56 1.93 8.99 8.66
C LEU A 56 3.23 9.78 8.52
N ASN A 57 3.88 10.21 9.61
CA ASN A 57 5.20 10.84 9.55
C ASN A 57 6.27 9.91 8.98
N VAL A 58 6.09 8.58 9.16
CA VAL A 58 6.97 7.56 8.58
C VAL A 58 6.51 7.20 7.17
N THR A 59 5.22 6.90 7.00
CA THR A 59 4.64 6.44 5.74
C THR A 59 4.79 7.45 4.60
N ALA A 60 4.60 8.75 4.88
CA ALA A 60 4.68 9.77 3.84
C ALA A 60 6.09 9.99 3.27
N ARG A 61 7.14 9.44 3.91
CA ARG A 61 8.51 9.54 3.39
C ARG A 61 8.77 8.64 2.19
N ARG A 62 7.98 7.58 2.03
CA ARG A 62 8.29 6.50 1.06
C ARG A 62 7.07 5.88 0.38
N ASN A 63 5.87 6.03 0.93
CA ASN A 63 4.72 5.21 0.54
C ASN A 63 3.54 6.00 -0.01
N ILE A 64 3.36 7.28 0.36
CA ILE A 64 2.20 8.07 -0.05
C ILE A 64 2.48 9.57 0.03
N GLU A 65 1.89 10.34 -0.88
CA GLU A 65 1.87 11.80 -0.85
C GLU A 65 0.51 12.32 -0.37
N SER A 66 0.50 13.46 0.32
CA SER A 66 -0.71 14.14 0.76
C SER A 66 -1.76 13.23 1.45
N PRO A 67 -1.39 12.43 2.45
CA PRO A 67 -2.30 11.47 3.05
C PRO A 67 -3.54 12.15 3.65
N ILE A 68 -4.68 11.46 3.62
CA ILE A 68 -5.94 11.88 4.28
C ILE A 68 -6.46 10.83 5.27
N GLY A 69 -5.82 9.67 5.32
CA GLY A 69 -6.27 8.51 6.07
C GLY A 69 -5.69 7.20 5.54
N VAL A 70 -6.28 6.09 5.99
CA VAL A 70 -5.88 4.72 5.60
C VAL A 70 -7.12 3.92 5.21
N SER A 71 -7.02 3.16 4.11
CA SER A 71 -8.03 2.18 3.74
C SER A 71 -7.82 0.88 4.51
N GLN A 72 -8.88 0.32 5.07
CA GLN A 72 -8.84 -0.92 5.84
C GLN A 72 -9.28 -2.08 4.94
N VAL A 73 -8.44 -3.12 4.85
CA VAL A 73 -8.76 -4.34 4.10
C VAL A 73 -8.92 -5.50 5.10
N PRO A 74 -10.04 -6.25 5.08
CA PRO A 74 -10.21 -7.40 5.95
C PRO A 74 -9.07 -8.41 5.78
N MET A 75 -8.60 -8.97 6.89
CA MET A 75 -7.52 -9.93 6.92
C MET A 75 -8.02 -11.26 7.50
N GLY A 76 -7.76 -12.34 6.77
CA GLY A 76 -8.01 -13.71 7.20
C GLY A 76 -6.71 -14.52 7.28
N ILE A 77 -6.84 -15.76 7.72
CA ILE A 77 -5.73 -16.72 7.88
C ILE A 77 -6.11 -18.03 7.17
N ALA A 78 -5.17 -18.60 6.42
CA ALA A 78 -5.31 -19.92 5.81
C ALA A 78 -4.13 -20.82 6.23
N GLY A 79 -4.40 -22.06 6.64
CA GLY A 79 -3.37 -23.02 7.01
C GLY A 79 -3.79 -24.06 8.05
N PRO A 80 -2.85 -24.91 8.48
CA PRO A 80 -1.45 -24.91 8.09
C PRO A 80 -1.23 -25.42 6.66
N LEU A 81 -0.33 -24.79 5.91
CA LEU A 81 0.23 -25.29 4.66
C LEU A 81 1.61 -25.88 4.93
N LYS A 82 1.79 -27.18 4.71
CA LYS A 82 3.09 -27.84 4.77
C LYS A 82 3.87 -27.60 3.47
N VAL A 83 5.04 -26.99 3.60
CA VAL A 83 5.94 -26.66 2.48
C VAL A 83 7.29 -27.34 2.71
N LYS A 84 7.88 -27.86 1.63
CA LYS A 84 9.23 -28.42 1.54
C LYS A 84 9.98 -27.72 0.42
N GLY A 85 10.70 -26.66 0.74
CA GLY A 85 11.50 -25.88 -0.19
C GLY A 85 12.82 -25.44 0.42
N ASP A 86 13.67 -24.81 -0.41
CA ASP A 86 15.02 -24.43 0.01
C ASP A 86 15.05 -23.36 1.10
N TYR A 87 14.03 -22.50 1.14
CA TYR A 87 13.92 -21.36 2.06
C TYR A 87 12.74 -21.48 3.03
N ALA A 88 11.91 -22.52 2.88
CA ALA A 88 10.74 -22.77 3.72
C ALA A 88 10.54 -24.28 3.85
N ASP A 89 10.73 -24.81 5.06
CA ASP A 89 10.54 -26.22 5.38
C ASP A 89 9.79 -26.35 6.70
N GLY A 90 8.49 -26.60 6.62
CA GLY A 90 7.61 -26.58 7.79
C GLY A 90 6.15 -26.33 7.47
N GLU A 91 5.38 -26.03 8.51
CA GLU A 91 3.96 -25.70 8.43
C GLU A 91 3.75 -24.20 8.63
N TYR A 92 3.00 -23.58 7.72
CA TYR A 92 2.83 -22.14 7.68
C TYR A 92 1.35 -21.76 7.72
N TYR A 93 1.04 -20.73 8.50
CA TYR A 93 -0.22 -20.02 8.41
C TYR A 93 -0.04 -18.75 7.59
N ILE A 94 -0.88 -18.58 6.58
CA ILE A 94 -0.74 -17.55 5.56
C ILE A 94 -1.77 -16.45 5.83
N PRO A 95 -1.34 -15.21 6.16
CA PRO A 95 -2.24 -14.08 6.23
C PRO A 95 -2.68 -13.65 4.82
N LEU A 96 -3.98 -13.44 4.64
CA LEU A 96 -4.58 -13.02 3.37
C LEU A 96 -5.44 -11.78 3.58
N CYS A 97 -5.14 -10.68 2.88
CA CYS A 97 -5.97 -9.47 2.88
C CYS A 97 -6.88 -9.48 1.66
N THR A 98 -8.20 -9.52 1.85
CA THR A 98 -9.16 -9.56 0.73
C THR A 98 -10.54 -9.07 1.14
N THR A 99 -11.30 -8.55 0.18
CA THR A 99 -12.74 -8.29 0.30
C THR A 99 -13.58 -9.35 -0.42
N GLU A 100 -12.95 -10.29 -1.14
CA GLU A 100 -13.64 -11.34 -1.88
C GLU A 100 -14.11 -12.46 -0.93
N GLY A 101 -15.42 -12.71 -0.95
CA GLY A 101 -16.02 -13.80 -0.19
C GLY A 101 -15.52 -15.17 -0.64
N ALA A 102 -15.48 -16.14 0.28
CA ALA A 102 -15.03 -17.51 0.06
C ALA A 102 -13.56 -17.73 -0.35
N LEU A 103 -12.81 -16.70 -0.77
CA LEU A 103 -11.40 -16.84 -1.18
C LEU A 103 -10.55 -17.49 -0.08
N VAL A 104 -10.55 -16.92 1.14
CA VAL A 104 -9.75 -17.43 2.26
C VAL A 104 -10.16 -18.86 2.62
N ALA A 105 -11.47 -19.15 2.65
CA ALA A 105 -11.98 -20.49 2.96
C ALA A 105 -11.58 -21.52 1.88
N SER A 106 -11.59 -21.13 0.61
CA SER A 106 -11.17 -21.96 -0.52
C SER A 106 -9.68 -22.28 -0.44
N VAL A 107 -8.84 -21.25 -0.23
CA VAL A 107 -7.39 -21.44 -0.02
C VAL A 107 -7.13 -22.34 1.18
N ASN A 108 -7.83 -22.13 2.30
CA ASN A 108 -7.68 -22.95 3.51
C ASN A 108 -7.98 -24.43 3.25
N ARG A 109 -9.05 -24.73 2.49
CA ARG A 109 -9.37 -26.11 2.08
C ARG A 109 -8.25 -26.73 1.25
N GLY A 110 -7.66 -25.96 0.33
CA GLY A 110 -6.50 -26.37 -0.44
C GLY A 110 -5.27 -26.64 0.45
N CYS A 111 -5.01 -25.78 1.43
CA CYS A 111 -3.93 -25.98 2.41
C CYS A 111 -4.09 -27.30 3.16
N SER A 112 -5.28 -27.61 3.68
CA SER A 112 -5.56 -28.88 4.35
C SER A 112 -5.26 -30.08 3.45
N ALA A 113 -5.81 -30.09 2.23
CA ALA A 113 -5.60 -31.20 1.29
C ALA A 113 -4.13 -31.41 0.93
N ILE A 114 -3.37 -30.33 0.70
CA ILE A 114 -1.94 -30.39 0.38
C ILE A 114 -1.14 -30.90 1.57
N THR A 115 -1.40 -30.38 2.77
CA THR A 115 -0.72 -30.75 4.01
C THR A 115 -0.94 -32.23 4.32
N GLU A 116 -2.19 -32.69 4.26
CA GLU A 116 -2.55 -34.10 4.45
C GLU A 116 -1.90 -35.03 3.41
N SER A 117 -1.69 -34.53 2.19
CA SER A 117 -1.00 -35.25 1.11
C SER A 117 0.54 -35.28 1.25
N GLY A 118 1.08 -34.79 2.37
CA GLY A 118 2.52 -34.81 2.66
C GLY A 118 3.27 -33.52 2.33
N GLY A 119 2.55 -32.45 1.96
CA GLY A 119 3.07 -31.10 1.73
C GLY A 119 3.50 -30.80 0.29
N ALA A 120 3.52 -29.50 -0.05
CA ALA A 120 3.97 -29.00 -1.34
C ALA A 120 5.50 -28.91 -1.42
N ARG A 121 6.07 -29.20 -2.60
CA ARG A 121 7.50 -28.98 -2.89
C ARG A 121 7.68 -27.71 -3.71
N ALA A 122 8.57 -26.83 -3.29
CA ALA A 122 8.80 -25.55 -3.96
C ALA A 122 10.30 -25.30 -4.21
N LYS A 123 10.63 -24.74 -5.38
CA LYS A 123 11.99 -24.37 -5.80
C LYS A 123 11.96 -23.02 -6.50
N ILE A 124 12.93 -22.16 -6.20
CA ILE A 124 13.17 -20.92 -6.95
C ILE A 124 14.13 -21.25 -8.10
N ILE A 125 13.66 -21.13 -9.34
CA ILE A 125 14.47 -21.49 -10.53
C ILE A 125 15.29 -20.30 -11.03
N ARG A 126 14.77 -19.07 -10.90
CA ARG A 126 15.45 -17.81 -11.23
C ARG A 126 14.92 -16.70 -10.34
N ASP A 127 15.77 -15.74 -9.99
CA ASP A 127 15.42 -14.54 -9.24
C ASP A 127 16.13 -13.32 -9.86
N TYR A 128 15.36 -12.45 -10.52
CA TYR A 128 15.86 -11.21 -11.11
C TYR A 128 14.72 -10.20 -11.32
N MET A 129 15.05 -8.92 -11.20
CA MET A 129 14.19 -7.80 -11.58
C MET A 129 14.75 -7.14 -12.82
N ALA A 130 13.91 -6.91 -13.83
CA ALA A 130 14.32 -6.26 -15.07
C ALA A 130 13.82 -4.81 -15.10
N ARG A 131 14.63 -3.92 -15.67
CA ARG A 131 14.23 -2.57 -16.06
C ARG A 131 14.83 -2.27 -17.42
N ALA A 132 13.98 -1.95 -18.39
CA ALA A 132 14.38 -1.70 -19.77
C ALA A 132 14.16 -0.21 -20.10
N PRO A 133 15.20 0.64 -20.00
CA PRO A 133 15.10 2.03 -20.43
C PRO A 133 14.94 2.11 -21.96
N LEU A 134 14.23 3.14 -22.42
CA LEU A 134 14.15 3.49 -23.84
C LEU A 134 15.23 4.52 -24.17
N PHE A 135 16.04 4.23 -25.17
CA PHE A 135 16.97 5.19 -25.75
C PHE A 135 16.54 5.51 -27.18
N ILE A 136 16.55 6.79 -27.53
CA ILE A 136 16.30 7.26 -28.90
C ILE A 136 17.65 7.58 -29.52
N THR A 137 17.91 7.00 -30.70
CA THR A 137 19.12 7.28 -31.48
C THR A 137 18.77 8.06 -32.76
N PRO A 138 19.72 8.82 -33.33
CA PRO A 138 19.46 9.59 -34.55
C PRO A 138 19.16 8.74 -35.80
N SER A 139 19.64 7.50 -35.84
CA SER A 139 19.42 6.56 -36.95
C SER A 139 19.53 5.10 -36.50
N ILE A 140 19.20 4.17 -37.40
CA ILE A 140 19.33 2.72 -37.18
C ILE A 140 20.80 2.30 -37.01
N GLU A 141 21.73 2.94 -37.72
CA GLU A 141 23.17 2.67 -37.57
C GLU A 141 23.66 3.04 -36.17
N HIS A 142 23.11 4.11 -35.58
CA HIS A 142 23.42 4.51 -34.21
C HIS A 142 22.76 3.58 -33.19
N ALA A 143 21.53 3.13 -33.44
CA ALA A 143 20.87 2.13 -32.60
C ALA A 143 21.67 0.83 -32.54
N HIS A 144 22.14 0.34 -33.69
CA HIS A 144 22.90 -0.89 -33.77
C HIS A 144 24.23 -0.84 -33.00
N LYS A 145 24.88 0.33 -32.92
CA LYS A 145 26.10 0.53 -32.12
C LYS A 145 25.87 0.68 -30.63
N LEU A 146 24.64 1.02 -30.21
CA LEU A 146 24.30 1.27 -28.81
C LEU A 146 24.09 -0.04 -28.02
N VAL A 147 23.72 -1.12 -28.71
CA VAL A 147 23.44 -2.45 -28.15
C VAL A 147 24.71 -3.28 -28.00
#